data_AF-A0A962V2I4-F1
#
_entry.id   AF-A0A962V2I4-F1
#
_cell.length_a   1.000
_cell.length_b   1.000
_cell.length_c   1.000
_cell.angle_alpha   90.00
_cell.angle_beta   90.00
_cell.angle_gamma   90.00
#
_symmetry.space_group_name_H-M   'P 1'
#
loop_
_entity.id
_entity.type
_entity.pdbx_description
1 polymer ?
#
loop_
_entity_poly.entity_id
_entity_poly.type
_entity_poly.pdbx_seq_one_letter_code
_entity_poly.pdbx_strand_id
1 'polypeptide(L)'
;MTIKIDQKIVKYSVQSKNAEAAEQAAAHVQTEAPNVVQMHEKLERPDMLLGSTYKVKTPLSEHAMYITINDIVLNQDTEHEQRRPFEIFINSKNMDHFQWIVALTRIISAVFRKGGDSTFLVEELRSVFDPKGGYFKKGGKYMPSLVA
;
A
#
# COMPACT_ATOMS: atom_id res chain seq x y z
N MET A 1 -24.07 11.68 -44.50
CA MET A 1 -23.81 10.45 -45.26
C MET A 1 -25.14 9.78 -45.52
N THR A 2 -25.49 9.54 -46.78
CA THR A 2 -26.82 9.03 -47.17
C THR A 2 -26.69 7.54 -47.49
N ILE A 3 -27.33 6.68 -46.69
CA ILE A 3 -27.32 5.24 -46.91
C ILE A 3 -28.42 4.92 -47.91
N LYS A 4 -28.05 4.43 -49.10
CA LYS A 4 -28.99 3.88 -50.09
C LYS A 4 -29.17 2.39 -49.83
N ILE A 5 -30.42 1.95 -49.73
CA ILE A 5 -30.78 0.54 -49.52
C ILE A 5 -31.37 0.04 -50.83
N ASP A 6 -30.62 -0.79 -51.54
CA ASP A 6 -30.99 -1.27 -52.87
C ASP A 6 -31.82 -2.57 -52.84
N GLN A 7 -32.16 -3.08 -51.66
CA GLN A 7 -32.95 -4.30 -51.48
C GLN A 7 -34.23 -4.08 -50.67
N LYS A 8 -35.24 -4.91 -50.93
CA LYS A 8 -36.56 -4.81 -50.31
C LYS A 8 -36.49 -5.25 -48.84
N ILE A 9 -36.77 -4.34 -47.92
CA ILE A 9 -36.80 -4.63 -46.48
C ILE A 9 -38.05 -5.48 -46.18
N VAL A 10 -37.84 -6.76 -45.87
CA VAL A 10 -38.93 -7.73 -45.62
C VAL A 10 -39.31 -7.84 -44.14
N LYS A 11 -38.49 -7.33 -43.22
CA LYS A 11 -38.77 -7.31 -41.78
C LYS A 11 -37.97 -6.19 -41.12
N TYR A 12 -38.58 -5.45 -40.20
CA TYR A 12 -37.91 -4.44 -39.38
C TYR A 12 -38.33 -4.60 -37.91
N SER A 13 -37.43 -4.27 -36.99
CA SER A 13 -37.74 -4.12 -35.57
C SER A 13 -37.27 -2.75 -35.10
N VAL A 14 -38.10 -2.08 -34.30
CA VAL A 14 -37.76 -0.78 -33.71
C VAL A 14 -37.13 -1.05 -32.36
N GLN A 15 -35.86 -0.66 -32.18
CA GLN A 15 -35.21 -0.73 -30.88
C GLN A 15 -35.87 0.28 -29.94
N SER A 16 -36.75 -0.20 -29.07
CA SER A 16 -37.20 0.56 -27.91
C SER A 16 -36.09 0.57 -26.87
N LYS A 17 -35.79 1.74 -26.27
CA LYS A 17 -34.76 1.97 -25.23
C LYS A 17 -34.85 1.03 -24.00
N ASN A 18 -35.91 0.24 -23.86
CA ASN A 18 -36.06 -0.75 -22.79
C ASN A 18 -35.44 -2.13 -23.08
N ALA A 19 -34.99 -2.41 -24.31
CA ALA A 19 -34.33 -3.68 -24.64
C ALA A 19 -32.86 -3.70 -24.18
N GLU A 20 -32.19 -2.53 -24.20
CA GLU A 20 -30.82 -2.38 -23.70
C GLU A 20 -30.73 -2.63 -22.19
N ALA A 21 -31.78 -2.31 -21.42
CA ALA A 21 -31.82 -2.54 -19.98
C ALA A 21 -31.97 -4.04 -19.59
N ALA A 22 -32.56 -4.86 -20.45
CA ALA A 22 -32.75 -6.30 -20.20
C ALA A 22 -31.53 -7.13 -20.62
N GLU A 23 -30.86 -6.77 -21.73
CA GLU A 23 -29.58 -7.39 -22.12
C GLU A 23 -28.42 -6.94 -21.21
N GLN A 24 -28.45 -5.72 -20.66
CA GLN A 24 -27.49 -5.29 -19.64
C GLN A 24 -27.68 -5.99 -18.29
N ALA A 25 -28.90 -6.45 -17.96
CA ALA A 25 -29.14 -7.25 -16.76
C ALA A 25 -28.72 -8.72 -16.93
N ALA A 26 -28.82 -9.28 -18.13
CA ALA A 26 -28.37 -10.65 -18.43
C ALA A 26 -26.86 -10.75 -18.72
N ALA A 27 -26.22 -9.68 -19.22
CA ALA A 27 -24.77 -9.60 -19.41
C ALA A 27 -23.98 -9.24 -18.14
N HIS A 28 -24.67 -8.95 -17.03
CA HIS A 28 -24.05 -8.72 -15.72
C HIS A 28 -23.94 -10.00 -14.87
N VAL A 29 -24.10 -11.18 -15.46
CA VAL A 29 -23.51 -12.42 -14.92
C VAL A 29 -22.08 -12.51 -15.47
N GLN A 30 -21.29 -11.46 -15.21
CA GLN A 30 -19.85 -11.58 -15.25
C GLN A 30 -19.49 -12.46 -14.06
N THR A 31 -18.98 -13.65 -14.38
CA THR A 31 -18.13 -14.50 -13.55
C THR A 31 -17.74 -13.79 -12.27
N GLU A 32 -18.23 -14.28 -11.12
CA GLU A 32 -17.75 -13.87 -9.80
C GLU A 32 -16.25 -14.16 -9.75
N ALA A 33 -15.44 -13.23 -10.27
CA ALA A 33 -14.04 -13.14 -9.92
C ALA A 33 -14.03 -12.97 -8.39
N PRO A 34 -13.17 -13.72 -7.67
CA PRO A 34 -13.09 -13.56 -6.23
C PRO A 34 -12.93 -12.06 -5.94
N ASN A 35 -13.73 -11.55 -5.00
CA ASN A 35 -13.70 -10.14 -4.59
C ASN A 35 -12.39 -9.90 -3.81
N VAL A 36 -11.27 -9.88 -4.54
CA VAL A 36 -9.92 -9.71 -4.00
C VAL A 36 -9.75 -8.24 -3.67
N VAL A 37 -9.84 -7.92 -2.39
CA VAL A 37 -9.57 -6.59 -1.86
C VAL A 37 -8.07 -6.32 -2.01
N GLN A 38 -7.75 -5.23 -2.70
CA GLN A 38 -6.40 -4.69 -2.80
C GLN A 38 -6.24 -3.46 -1.93
N MET A 39 -4.99 -3.16 -1.56
CA MET A 39 -4.67 -1.97 -0.78
C MET A 39 -4.89 -0.71 -1.62
N HIS A 40 -5.74 0.21 -1.16
CA HIS A 40 -6.02 1.49 -1.81
C HIS A 40 -6.48 2.55 -0.79
N GLU A 41 -6.42 3.85 -1.16
CA GLU A 41 -6.72 4.99 -0.26
C GLU A 41 -8.10 4.96 0.43
N LYS A 42 -9.10 4.32 -0.18
CA LYS A 42 -10.46 4.20 0.37
C LYS A 42 -10.63 3.06 1.36
N LEU A 43 -9.59 2.27 1.62
CA LEU A 43 -9.68 1.13 2.52
C LEU A 43 -9.68 1.65 3.96
N GLU A 44 -10.76 1.35 4.69
CA GLU A 44 -10.91 1.81 6.07
C GLU A 44 -9.96 1.07 7.00
N ARG A 45 -9.49 1.77 8.03
CA ARG A 45 -8.62 1.18 9.05
C ARG A 45 -9.45 0.18 9.89
N PRO A 46 -9.07 -1.10 9.97
CA PRO A 46 -9.75 -2.07 10.83
C PRO A 46 -9.52 -1.76 12.31
N ASP A 47 -10.36 -2.32 13.18
CA ASP A 47 -10.27 -2.11 14.63
C ASP A 47 -8.95 -2.64 15.22
N MET A 48 -8.46 -3.75 14.68
CA MET A 48 -7.22 -4.41 15.12
C MET A 48 -6.25 -4.60 13.94
N LEU A 49 -4.96 -4.41 14.23
CA LEU A 49 -3.85 -4.65 13.32
C LEU A 49 -2.81 -5.53 14.01
N LEU A 50 -2.15 -6.40 13.25
CA LEU A 50 -1.06 -7.23 13.75
C LEU A 50 0.25 -6.44 13.67
N GLY A 51 0.88 -6.20 14.82
CA GLY A 51 2.08 -5.38 14.93
C GLY A 51 3.33 -6.16 15.34
N SER A 52 4.47 -5.81 14.75
CA SER A 52 5.81 -6.27 15.17
C SER A 52 6.61 -5.09 15.67
N THR A 53 7.16 -5.17 16.89
CA THR A 53 8.01 -4.11 17.47
C THR A 53 9.47 -4.54 17.52
N TYR A 54 10.33 -3.74 16.90
CA TYR A 54 11.78 -3.94 16.82
C TYR A 54 12.52 -2.92 17.68
N LYS A 55 13.43 -3.41 18.52
CA LYS A 55 14.33 -2.56 19.31
C LYS A 55 15.65 -2.40 18.59
N VAL A 56 15.92 -1.21 18.09
CA VAL A 56 17.15 -0.85 17.39
C VAL A 56 18.05 -0.03 18.31
N LYS A 57 19.30 -0.46 18.45
CA LYS A 57 20.35 0.27 19.18
C LYS A 57 21.50 0.55 18.22
N THR A 58 21.92 1.80 18.14
CA THR A 58 23.12 2.22 17.42
C THR A 58 24.17 2.69 18.43
N PRO A 59 25.48 2.55 18.15
CA PRO A 59 26.54 3.11 18.98
C PRO A 59 26.57 4.64 18.99
N LEU A 60 25.92 5.27 18.00
CA LEU A 60 25.87 6.73 17.84
C LEU A 60 24.81 7.39 18.74
N SER A 61 23.92 6.61 19.35
CA SER A 61 22.84 7.11 20.20
C SER A 61 22.84 6.39 21.54
N GLU A 62 22.77 7.15 22.64
CA GLU A 62 22.61 6.58 23.98
C GLU A 62 21.26 5.87 24.17
N HIS A 63 20.24 6.32 23.43
CA HIS A 63 18.88 5.80 23.53
C HIS A 63 18.54 4.87 22.38
N ALA A 64 17.80 3.81 22.68
CA ALA A 64 17.27 2.87 21.70
C ALA A 64 16.07 3.47 20.96
N MET A 65 15.93 3.12 19.68
CA MET A 65 14.73 3.36 18.89
C MET A 65 13.85 2.11 18.91
N TYR A 66 12.55 2.31 19.02
CA TYR A 66 11.52 1.29 18.96
C TYR A 66 10.69 1.53 17.71
N ILE A 67 10.76 0.59 16.76
CA ILE A 67 10.07 0.68 15.49
C ILE A 67 8.96 -0.38 15.50
N THR A 68 7.71 0.07 15.45
CA THR A 68 6.54 -0.81 15.35
C THR A 68 6.01 -0.74 13.93
N ILE A 69 5.84 -1.89 13.28
CA ILE A 69 5.20 -1.99 11.97
C ILE A 69 3.92 -2.78 12.17
N ASN A 70 2.80 -2.14 11.87
CA ASN A 70 1.47 -2.73 11.92
C ASN A 70 1.04 -3.08 10.51
N ASP A 71 0.65 -4.32 10.33
CA ASP A 71 0.22 -4.86 9.05
C ASP A 71 -1.29 -5.11 9.05
N ILE A 72 -1.86 -4.92 7.87
CA ILE A 72 -3.21 -5.36 7.55
C ILE A 72 -3.14 -6.70 6.81
N VAL A 73 -4.07 -7.59 7.12
CA VAL A 73 -4.24 -8.85 6.39
C VAL A 73 -5.47 -8.69 5.50
N LEU A 74 -5.23 -8.65 4.20
CA LEU A 74 -6.25 -8.56 3.16
C LEU A 74 -6.69 -9.98 2.76
N ASN A 75 -7.98 -10.16 2.46
CA ASN A 75 -8.57 -11.43 1.99
C ASN A 75 -8.25 -12.62 2.90
N GLN A 76 -8.39 -12.42 4.22
CA GLN A 76 -8.21 -13.46 5.23
C GLN A 76 -9.01 -14.72 4.88
N ASP A 77 -8.42 -15.89 5.12
CA ASP A 77 -9.04 -17.19 4.89
C ASP A 77 -9.35 -17.51 3.40
N THR A 78 -8.67 -16.83 2.46
CA THR A 78 -8.76 -17.09 1.02
C THR A 78 -7.39 -17.42 0.41
N GLU A 79 -7.37 -17.99 -0.80
CA GLU A 79 -6.13 -18.23 -1.56
C GLU A 79 -5.35 -16.94 -1.90
N HIS A 80 -5.99 -15.78 -1.76
CA HIS A 80 -5.42 -14.46 -2.03
C HIS A 80 -5.09 -13.67 -0.76
N GLU A 81 -4.94 -14.36 0.37
CA GLU A 81 -4.50 -13.74 1.62
C GLU A 81 -3.15 -13.04 1.42
N GLN A 82 -3.12 -11.74 1.71
CA GLN A 82 -1.91 -10.94 1.62
C GLN A 82 -1.76 -10.05 2.84
N ARG A 83 -0.57 -10.10 3.44
CA ARG A 83 -0.17 -9.19 4.50
C ARG A 83 0.57 -8.01 3.91
N ARG A 84 0.13 -6.80 4.23
CA ARG A 84 0.74 -5.55 3.75
C ARG A 84 0.97 -4.60 4.92
N PRO A 85 2.07 -3.82 4.92
CA PRO A 85 2.27 -2.78 5.92
C PRO A 85 1.17 -1.73 5.80
N PHE A 86 0.65 -1.29 6.95
CA PHE A 86 -0.46 -0.33 7.01
C PHE A 86 -0.07 0.95 7.74
N GLU A 87 0.66 0.83 8.85
CA GLU A 87 1.19 1.98 9.60
C GLU A 87 2.48 1.63 10.32
N ILE A 88 3.34 2.62 10.49
CA ILE A 88 4.59 2.52 11.24
C ILE A 88 4.57 3.48 12.42
N PHE A 89 5.23 3.12 13.52
CA PHE A 89 5.48 4.00 14.66
C PHE A 89 6.94 3.91 15.06
N ILE A 90 7.60 5.07 15.16
CA ILE A 90 8.98 5.16 15.63
C ILE A 90 8.99 5.95 16.93
N ASN A 91 9.48 5.34 18.01
CA ASN A 91 9.60 5.96 19.32
C ASN A 91 11.05 5.90 19.83
N SER A 92 11.48 6.93 20.56
CA SER A 92 12.79 7.00 21.19
C SER A 92 12.71 7.88 22.43
N LYS A 93 13.61 7.62 23.40
CA LYS A 93 13.82 8.56 24.52
C LYS A 93 14.61 9.80 24.10
N ASN A 94 15.32 9.74 22.96
CA ASN A 94 16.03 10.90 22.42
C ASN A 94 15.02 11.90 21.81
N MET A 95 15.04 13.13 22.31
CA MET A 95 14.15 14.21 21.87
C MET A 95 14.73 15.09 20.75
N ASP A 96 16.03 15.03 20.48
CA ASP A 96 16.75 15.94 19.56
C ASP A 96 16.18 15.91 18.13
N HIS A 97 15.68 14.76 17.70
CA HIS A 97 15.11 14.55 16.36
C HIS A 97 13.62 14.16 16.40
N PHE A 98 12.95 14.34 17.54
CA PHE A 98 11.58 13.87 17.73
C PHE A 98 10.61 14.43 16.68
N GLN A 99 10.70 15.72 16.34
CA GLN A 99 9.83 16.35 15.34
C GLN A 99 9.97 15.69 13.95
N TRP A 100 11.20 15.42 13.53
CA TRP A 100 11.50 14.76 12.26
C TRP A 100 11.05 13.30 12.24
N ILE A 101 11.24 12.58 13.36
CA ILE A 101 10.77 11.20 13.51
C ILE A 101 9.23 11.14 13.40
N VAL A 102 8.51 12.06 14.05
CA VAL A 102 7.05 12.13 13.97
C VAL A 102 6.59 12.44 12.54
N ALA A 103 7.24 13.40 11.87
CA ALA A 103 6.93 13.72 10.47
C ALA A 103 7.15 12.51 9.55
N LEU A 104 8.30 11.83 9.68
CA LEU A 104 8.63 10.65 8.89
C LEU A 104 7.62 9.52 9.11
N THR A 105 7.29 9.25 10.37
CA THR A 105 6.31 8.23 10.77
C THR A 105 4.94 8.47 10.12
N ARG A 106 4.48 9.73 10.08
CA ARG A 106 3.22 10.13 9.46
C ARG A 106 3.25 9.97 7.94
N ILE A 107 4.34 10.39 7.30
CA ILE A 107 4.50 10.32 5.83
C ILE A 107 4.55 8.86 5.37
N ILE A 108 5.38 8.03 6.01
CA ILE A 108 5.49 6.60 5.64
C ILE A 108 4.16 5.89 5.82
N SER A 109 3.46 6.13 6.95
CA SER A 109 2.14 5.54 7.18
C SER A 109 1.11 6.00 6.15
N ALA A 110 1.14 7.27 5.73
CA ALA A 110 0.27 7.77 4.68
C ALA A 110 0.54 7.07 3.33
N VAL A 111 1.80 6.83 2.99
CA VAL A 111 2.18 6.09 1.78
C VAL A 111 1.72 4.63 1.84
N PHE A 112 1.92 3.94 2.97
CA PHE A 112 1.42 2.56 3.15
C PHE A 112 -0.10 2.47 2.95
N ARG A 113 -0.86 3.46 3.41
CA ARG A 113 -2.33 3.51 3.21
C ARG A 113 -2.76 3.76 1.78
N LYS A 114 -1.95 4.42 0.95
CA LYS A 114 -2.26 4.59 -0.48
C LYS A 114 -2.25 3.25 -1.22
N GLY A 115 -1.52 2.26 -0.70
CA GLY A 115 -1.31 0.98 -1.37
C GLY A 115 -0.25 1.06 -2.48
N GLY A 116 -0.15 0.00 -3.28
CA GLY A 116 0.90 -0.15 -4.27
C GLY A 116 2.19 -0.75 -3.72
N ASP A 117 3.28 -0.59 -4.46
CA ASP A 117 4.58 -1.14 -4.08
C ASP A 117 5.27 -0.29 -3.01
N SER A 118 5.29 -0.81 -1.79
CA SER A 118 5.94 -0.17 -0.64
C SER A 118 7.45 -0.41 -0.60
N THR A 119 7.99 -1.30 -1.43
CA THR A 119 9.44 -1.59 -1.45
C THR A 119 10.24 -0.39 -1.90
N PHE A 120 9.70 0.43 -2.80
CA PHE A 120 10.26 1.72 -3.22
C PHE A 120 10.65 2.61 -2.03
N LEU A 121 9.84 2.69 -0.96
CA LEU A 121 10.20 3.49 0.21
C LEU A 121 11.49 2.98 0.88
N VAL A 122 11.71 1.67 0.89
CA VAL A 122 12.92 1.07 1.44
C VAL A 122 14.12 1.43 0.57
N GLU A 123 13.94 1.45 -0.75
CA GLU A 123 14.98 1.84 -1.70
C GLU A 123 15.33 3.33 -1.53
N GLU A 124 14.34 4.21 -1.45
CA GLU A 124 14.54 5.64 -1.23
C GLU A 124 15.24 5.92 0.11
N LEU A 125 14.77 5.30 1.20
CA LEU A 125 15.37 5.49 2.53
C LEU A 125 16.81 4.97 2.59
N ARG A 126 17.12 3.92 1.84
CA ARG A 126 18.48 3.40 1.68
C ARG A 126 19.36 4.29 0.81
N SER A 127 18.79 5.20 0.02
CA SER A 127 19.60 6.14 -0.78
C SER A 127 20.01 7.39 0.00
N VAL A 128 19.42 7.64 1.17
CA VAL A 128 19.70 8.84 1.96
C VAL A 128 21.01 8.64 2.70
N PHE A 129 21.98 9.53 2.50
CA PHE A 129 23.30 9.44 3.14
C PHE A 129 23.39 10.22 4.46
N ASP A 130 24.07 9.63 5.45
CA ASP A 130 24.47 10.31 6.68
C ASP A 130 25.85 10.91 6.42
N PRO A 131 26.04 12.23 6.64
CA PRO A 131 27.34 12.87 6.50
C PRO A 131 28.45 12.21 7.34
N LYS A 132 28.08 11.49 8.41
CA LYS A 132 29.00 10.72 9.26
C LYS A 132 29.28 9.31 8.74
N GLY A 133 28.64 8.91 7.63
CA GLY A 133 28.83 7.67 6.87
C GLY A 133 28.24 6.41 7.51
N GLY A 134 28.36 6.26 8.83
CA GLY A 134 27.92 5.08 9.55
C GLY A 134 28.72 4.85 10.84
N TYR A 135 28.72 3.62 11.34
CA TYR A 135 29.43 3.27 12.55
C TYR A 135 29.94 1.83 12.53
N PHE A 136 31.00 1.56 13.29
CA PHE A 136 31.47 0.20 13.51
C PHE A 136 30.70 -0.46 14.64
N LYS A 137 30.10 -1.62 14.38
CA LYS A 137 29.51 -2.46 15.42
C LYS A 137 30.61 -3.20 16.19
N LYS A 138 30.36 -3.54 17.46
CA LYS A 138 31.25 -4.46 18.21
C LYS A 138 31.48 -5.73 17.39
N GLY A 139 32.75 -6.04 17.13
CA GLY A 139 33.16 -7.11 16.19
C GLY A 139 33.72 -6.63 14.85
N GLY A 140 33.94 -5.31 14.67
CA GLY A 140 34.66 -4.76 13.51
C GLY A 140 33.86 -4.65 12.21
N LYS A 141 32.56 -4.98 12.22
CA LYS A 141 31.70 -4.86 11.05
C LYS A 141 31.21 -3.42 10.90
N TYR A 142 31.57 -2.78 9.79
CA TYR A 142 31.01 -1.48 9.42
C TYR A 142 29.51 -1.63 9.15
N MET A 143 28.70 -0.82 9.82
CA MET A 143 27.29 -0.66 9.53
C MET A 143 27.10 0.72 8.91
N PRO A 144 26.54 0.79 7.69
CA PRO A 144 26.00 2.04 7.17
C PRO A 144 25.04 2.62 8.20
N SER A 145 24.97 3.95 8.29
CA SER A 145 23.94 4.61 9.08
C SER A 145 22.54 4.14 8.66
N LEU A 146 21.54 4.33 9.53
CA LEU A 146 20.14 4.02 9.22
C LEU A 146 19.58 4.91 8.09
N VAL A 147 20.31 5.97 7.81
CA VAL A 147 20.19 6.93 6.72
C VAL A 147 21.57 6.88 6.02
N ALA A 148 21.97 5.79 5.36
CA ALA A 148 23.23 5.75 4.60
C ALA A 148 23.08 5.12 3.23
#